data_AF-A0A5C9EIQ3-F1
#
_entry.id   AF-A0A5C9EIQ3-F1
#
_cell.length_a   1.000
_cell.length_b   1.000
_cell.length_c   1.000
_cell.angle_alpha   90.00
_cell.angle_beta   90.00
_cell.angle_gamma   90.00
#
_symmetry.space_group_name_H-M   'P 1'
#
loop_
_entity.id
_entity.type
_entity.pdbx_description
1 polymer ?
#
loop_
_entity_poly.entity_id
_entity_poly.type
_entity_poly.pdbx_seq_one_letter_code
_entity_poly.pdbx_strand_id
1 'polypeptide(L)'
;MDIREKLVLIAGILLIISGITHVSQIAVYGIEGHIIGAVLFGIIYFVLGILLIMLRDNKIVMLLGAILPSIGGILGVGRLILFYVLATGELNFFIIFHVIVDIIVVPICGYSFFQLREVP
;
A
#
# COMPACT_ATOMS: atom_id res chain seq x y z
N MET A 1 9.38 17.04 -14.28
CA MET A 1 9.36 16.28 -13.03
C MET A 1 10.74 15.77 -12.72
N ASP A 2 11.23 16.08 -11.51
CA ASP A 2 12.47 15.50 -11.00
C ASP A 2 12.30 13.98 -10.72
N ILE A 3 13.38 13.30 -10.35
CA ILE A 3 13.34 11.86 -10.07
C ILE A 3 12.45 11.52 -8.86
N ARG A 4 12.46 12.35 -7.81
CA ARG A 4 11.62 12.18 -6.60
C ARG A 4 10.15 12.23 -6.98
N GLU A 5 9.74 13.26 -7.72
CA GLU A 5 8.36 13.45 -8.15
C GLU A 5 7.87 12.29 -9.01
N LYS A 6 8.74 11.73 -9.87
CA LYS A 6 8.42 10.52 -10.66
C LYS A 6 8.20 9.31 -9.75
N LEU A 7 9.07 9.11 -8.76
CA LEU A 7 8.92 8.02 -7.80
C LEU A 7 7.64 8.16 -6.98
N VAL A 8 7.33 9.35 -6.46
CA VAL A 8 6.10 9.62 -5.71
C VAL A 8 4.86 9.39 -6.57
N LEU A 9 4.89 9.78 -7.85
CA LEU A 9 3.81 9.48 -8.79
C LEU A 9 3.60 7.98 -8.97
N ILE A 10 4.69 7.22 -9.17
CA ILE A 10 4.62 5.75 -9.29
C ILE A 10 4.05 5.14 -8.01
N ALA A 11 4.52 5.55 -6.84
CA ALA A 11 4.00 5.08 -5.55
C ALA A 11 2.51 5.37 -5.38
N GLY A 12 2.07 6.58 -5.75
CA GLY A 12 0.65 6.94 -5.71
C GLY A 12 -0.21 6.09 -6.66
N ILE A 13 0.25 5.85 -7.89
CA ILE A 13 -0.44 4.97 -8.85
C ILE A 13 -0.53 3.55 -8.32
N LEU A 14 0.57 3.00 -7.77
CA LEU A 14 0.59 1.66 -7.20
C LEU A 14 -0.38 1.52 -6.02
N LEU A 15 -0.45 2.50 -5.12
CA LEU A 15 -1.42 2.49 -4.02
C LEU A 15 -2.87 2.59 -4.51
N ILE A 16 -3.14 3.37 -5.56
CA ILE A 16 -4.49 3.42 -6.17
C ILE A 16 -4.88 2.06 -6.73
N ILE A 17 -4.00 1.42 -7.49
CA ILE A 17 -4.24 0.08 -8.05
C ILE A 17 -4.43 -0.94 -6.92
N SER A 18 -3.60 -0.88 -5.89
CA SER A 18 -3.71 -1.70 -4.67
C SER A 18 -5.06 -1.50 -3.97
N GLY A 19 -5.52 -0.25 -3.85
CA GLY A 19 -6.81 0.08 -3.27
C GLY A 19 -7.98 -0.52 -4.04
N ILE A 20 -7.99 -0.37 -5.37
CA ILE A 20 -9.02 -0.94 -6.26
C ILE A 20 -9.06 -2.46 -6.14
N THR A 21 -7.89 -3.10 -6.16
CA THR A 21 -7.79 -4.57 -6.11
C THR A 21 -8.19 -5.13 -4.75
N HIS A 22 -7.92 -4.43 -3.64
CA HIS A 22 -8.43 -4.78 -2.32
C HIS A 22 -9.97 -4.78 -2.25
N VAL A 23 -10.61 -3.74 -2.75
CA VAL A 23 -12.08 -3.66 -2.77
C VAL A 23 -12.68 -4.73 -3.68
N SER A 24 -12.01 -5.01 -4.79
CA SER A 24 -12.42 -6.04 -5.75
C SER A 24 -12.36 -7.46 -5.17
N GLN A 25 -11.62 -7.69 -4.07
CA GLN A 25 -11.61 -8.99 -3.38
C GLN A 25 -13.00 -9.42 -2.90
N ILE A 26 -13.90 -8.48 -2.56
CA ILE A 26 -15.28 -8.80 -2.17
C ILE A 26 -16.00 -9.53 -3.31
N ALA A 27 -15.80 -9.08 -4.55
CA ALA A 27 -16.48 -9.67 -5.71
C ALA A 27 -15.94 -11.07 -6.05
N VAL A 28 -14.70 -11.39 -5.67
CA VAL A 28 -14.05 -12.67 -5.99
C VAL A 28 -14.22 -13.70 -4.87
N TYR A 29 -14.08 -13.28 -3.60
CA TYR A 29 -14.05 -14.17 -2.44
C TYR A 29 -15.27 -14.05 -1.54
N GLY A 30 -16.22 -13.16 -1.82
CA GLY A 30 -17.39 -12.92 -0.98
C GLY A 30 -17.10 -12.01 0.22
N ILE A 31 -18.01 -11.98 1.20
CA ILE A 31 -17.87 -11.17 2.42
C ILE A 31 -17.55 -12.09 3.59
N GLU A 32 -16.30 -12.07 4.03
CA GLU A 32 -15.84 -12.71 5.27
C GLU A 32 -15.14 -11.68 6.17
N GLY A 33 -15.05 -11.94 7.47
CA GLY A 33 -14.50 -10.98 8.44
C GLY A 33 -13.09 -10.49 8.08
N HIS A 34 -12.26 -11.37 7.52
CA HIS A 34 -10.91 -11.02 7.07
C HIS A 34 -10.89 -10.20 5.76
N ILE A 35 -11.97 -10.22 4.98
CA ILE A 35 -12.14 -9.43 3.75
C ILE A 35 -12.53 -8.00 4.09
N ILE A 36 -13.34 -7.80 5.15
CA ILE A 36 -13.71 -6.45 5.64
C ILE A 36 -12.45 -5.65 6.00
N GLY A 37 -11.50 -6.27 6.72
CA GLY A 37 -10.23 -5.62 7.05
C GLY A 37 -9.42 -5.23 5.81
N ALA A 38 -9.36 -6.13 4.81
CA ALA A 38 -8.65 -5.86 3.56
C ALA A 38 -9.28 -4.71 2.77
N VAL A 39 -10.60 -4.61 2.76
CA VAL A 39 -11.35 -3.54 2.07
C VAL A 39 -11.10 -2.19 2.72
N LEU A 40 -11.06 -2.13 4.06
CA LEU A 40 -10.72 -0.89 4.78
C LEU A 40 -9.31 -0.42 4.43
N PHE A 41 -8.32 -1.31 4.40
CA PHE A 41 -6.98 -1.00 3.91
C PHE A 41 -7.00 -0.54 2.44
N GLY A 42 -7.81 -1.18 1.60
CA GLY A 42 -8.00 -0.77 0.21
C GLY A 42 -8.49 0.66 0.04
N ILE A 43 -9.49 1.07 0.82
CA ILE A 43 -10.00 2.44 0.81
C ILE A 43 -8.92 3.42 1.27
N ILE A 44 -8.19 3.09 2.35
CA ILE A 44 -7.09 3.91 2.87
C ILE A 44 -6.01 4.08 1.79
N TYR A 45 -5.61 3.01 1.11
CA TYR A 45 -4.58 3.04 0.08
C TYR A 45 -5.02 3.83 -1.15
N PHE A 46 -6.28 3.68 -1.57
CA PHE A 46 -6.83 4.46 -2.66
C PHE A 46 -6.75 5.97 -2.38
N VAL A 47 -7.24 6.39 -1.20
CA VAL A 47 -7.20 7.80 -0.78
C VAL A 47 -5.77 8.30 -0.63
N LEU A 48 -4.90 7.52 0.01
CA LEU A 48 -3.50 7.88 0.21
C LEU A 48 -2.74 8.00 -1.12
N GLY A 49 -3.02 7.14 -2.09
CA GLY A 49 -2.43 7.22 -3.43
C GLY A 49 -2.84 8.49 -4.17
N ILE A 50 -4.11 8.90 -4.07
CA ILE A 50 -4.57 10.20 -4.60
C ILE A 50 -3.85 11.35 -3.90
N LEU A 51 -3.75 11.32 -2.56
CA LEU A 51 -3.07 12.36 -1.80
C LEU A 51 -1.57 12.45 -2.14
N LEU A 52 -0.88 11.33 -2.34
CA LEU A 52 0.52 11.32 -2.78
C LEU A 52 0.68 12.02 -4.13
N ILE A 53 -0.26 11.80 -5.07
CA ILE A 53 -0.20 12.43 -6.40
C ILE A 53 -0.52 13.92 -6.34
N MET A 54 -1.48 14.33 -5.51
CA MET A 54 -1.92 15.73 -5.41
C MET A 54 -1.02 16.59 -4.53
N LEU A 55 -0.39 16.00 -3.50
CA LEU A 55 0.35 16.70 -2.45
C LEU A 55 1.79 16.17 -2.34
N ARG A 56 2.50 16.13 -3.46
CA ARG A 56 3.84 15.51 -3.62
C ARG A 56 4.94 16.10 -2.75
N ASP A 57 4.76 17.33 -2.28
CA ASP A 57 5.73 18.02 -1.40
C ASP A 57 5.24 18.10 0.05
N ASN A 58 4.14 17.43 0.39
CA ASN A 58 3.61 17.42 1.74
C ASN A 58 4.28 16.31 2.59
N LYS A 59 5.06 16.73 3.59
CA LYS A 59 5.76 15.82 4.51
C LYS A 59 4.85 14.85 5.25
N ILE A 60 3.66 15.29 5.67
CA ILE A 60 2.71 14.44 6.39
C ILE A 60 2.23 13.32 5.47
N VAL A 61 1.94 13.64 4.21
CA VAL A 61 1.51 12.66 3.21
C VAL A 61 2.61 11.64 2.92
N MET A 62 3.89 12.07 2.80
CA MET A 62 5.01 11.14 2.65
C MET A 62 5.19 10.23 3.87
N LEU A 63 5.03 10.79 5.08
CA LEU A 63 5.14 10.02 6.32
C LEU A 63 4.02 8.96 6.41
N LEU A 64 2.77 9.34 6.14
CA LEU A 64 1.64 8.41 6.08
C LEU A 64 1.84 7.36 4.97
N GLY A 65 2.36 7.78 3.82
CA GLY A 65 2.78 6.94 2.70
C GLY A 65 3.87 5.93 3.02
N ALA A 66 4.64 6.14 4.09
CA ALA A 66 5.61 5.16 4.59
C ALA A 66 5.01 4.28 5.69
N ILE A 67 4.29 4.86 6.65
CA ILE A 67 3.78 4.14 7.83
C ILE A 67 2.64 3.18 7.46
N LEU A 68 1.62 3.65 6.74
CA LEU A 68 0.43 2.84 6.46
C LEU A 68 0.73 1.64 5.55
N PRO A 69 1.56 1.79 4.48
CA PRO A 69 2.06 0.65 3.71
C PRO A 69 2.97 -0.29 4.51
N SER A 70 3.76 0.22 5.46
CA SER A 70 4.55 -0.67 6.34
C SER A 70 3.67 -1.57 7.21
N ILE A 71 2.61 -1.00 7.80
CA ILE A 71 1.65 -1.76 8.61
C ILE A 71 0.93 -2.81 7.74
N GLY A 72 0.42 -2.41 6.57
CA GLY A 72 -0.25 -3.35 5.67
C GLY A 72 0.68 -4.42 5.13
N GLY A 73 1.93 -4.11 4.83
CA GLY A 73 2.93 -5.08 4.40
C GLY A 73 3.22 -6.13 5.48
N ILE A 74 3.39 -5.70 6.73
CA ILE A 74 3.58 -6.62 7.88
C ILE A 74 2.36 -7.52 8.07
N LEU A 75 1.15 -6.94 8.05
CA LEU A 75 -0.10 -7.70 8.18
C LEU A 75 -0.32 -8.65 7.00
N GLY A 76 0.04 -8.22 5.79
CA GLY A 76 -0.05 -8.98 4.55
C GLY A 76 0.88 -10.19 4.56
N VAL A 77 2.14 -10.02 4.99
CA VAL A 77 3.09 -11.13 5.18
C VAL A 77 2.59 -12.09 6.25
N GLY A 78 2.13 -11.58 7.40
CA GLY A 78 1.55 -12.42 8.45
C GLY A 78 0.36 -13.25 7.95
N ARG A 79 -0.50 -12.63 7.15
CA ARG A 79 -1.64 -13.30 6.52
C ARG A 79 -1.20 -14.32 5.47
N LEU A 80 -0.19 -14.03 4.66
CA LEU A 80 0.36 -14.97 3.68
C LEU A 80 0.89 -16.23 4.38
N ILE A 81 1.64 -16.07 5.46
CA ILE A 81 2.15 -17.18 6.27
C ILE A 81 0.99 -17.98 6.87
N LEU A 82 -0.03 -17.32 7.42
CA LEU A 82 -1.20 -17.99 8.00
C LEU A 82 -1.95 -18.83 6.95
N PHE A 83 -2.23 -18.29 5.76
CA PHE A 83 -2.94 -19.04 4.72
C PHE A 83 -2.09 -20.19 4.15
N TYR A 84 -0.82 -19.92 3.83
CA TYR A 84 0.05 -20.89 3.19
C TYR A 84 0.50 -22.02 4.14
N VAL A 85 0.86 -21.68 5.38
CA VAL A 85 1.44 -22.67 6.32
C VAL A 85 0.37 -23.34 7.19
N LEU A 86 -0.68 -22.62 7.58
CA LEU A 86 -1.57 -23.06 8.65
C LEU A 86 -2.99 -23.43 8.19
N ALA A 87 -3.45 -22.96 7.02
CA ALA A 87 -4.86 -23.12 6.63
C ALA A 87 -5.07 -23.97 5.36
N THR A 88 -4.48 -23.59 4.22
CA THR A 88 -4.89 -24.15 2.92
C THR A 88 -3.75 -24.65 2.05
N GLY A 89 -2.50 -24.25 2.29
CA GLY A 89 -1.37 -24.59 1.41
C GLY A 89 -1.37 -23.83 0.07
N GLU A 90 -2.31 -22.91 -0.13
CA GLU A 90 -2.46 -22.14 -1.36
C GLU A 90 -1.86 -20.74 -1.24
N LEU A 91 -1.27 -20.25 -2.33
CA LEU A 91 -0.76 -18.88 -2.42
C LEU A 91 -1.87 -17.94 -2.88
N ASN A 92 -2.22 -16.96 -2.05
CA ASN A 92 -3.15 -15.92 -2.43
C ASN A 92 -2.41 -14.78 -3.15
N PHE A 93 -2.55 -14.75 -4.48
CA PHE A 93 -1.88 -13.76 -5.33
C PHE A 93 -2.27 -12.30 -5.06
N PHE A 94 -3.47 -12.04 -4.52
CA PHE A 94 -3.82 -10.67 -4.10
C PHE A 94 -2.95 -10.22 -2.93
N ILE A 95 -2.77 -11.08 -1.92
CA ILE A 95 -1.93 -10.75 -0.76
C ILE A 95 -0.49 -10.51 -1.21
N ILE A 96 0.04 -11.38 -2.08
CA ILE A 96 1.40 -11.22 -2.64
C ILE A 96 1.53 -9.89 -3.38
N PHE A 97 0.57 -9.56 -4.24
CA PHE A 97 0.56 -8.30 -4.98
C PHE A 97 0.60 -7.08 -4.05
N HIS A 98 -0.27 -7.03 -3.02
CA HIS A 98 -0.30 -5.92 -2.08
C HIS A 98 1.01 -5.78 -1.29
N VAL A 99 1.59 -6.89 -0.83
CA VAL A 99 2.88 -6.88 -0.14
C VAL A 99 4.01 -6.35 -1.04
N ILE A 100 4.03 -6.72 -2.34
CA ILE A 100 5.00 -6.17 -3.29
C ILE A 100 4.81 -4.65 -3.44
N VAL A 101 3.56 -4.18 -3.56
CA VAL A 101 3.26 -2.75 -3.62
C VAL A 101 3.81 -2.05 -2.37
N ASP A 102 3.56 -2.59 -1.18
CA ASP A 102 4.04 -1.99 0.08
C ASP A 102 5.58 -1.92 0.12
N ILE A 103 6.27 -2.99 -0.28
CA ILE A 103 7.74 -3.05 -0.35
C ILE A 103 8.31 -1.96 -1.27
N ILE A 104 7.59 -1.56 -2.33
CA ILE A 104 8.01 -0.51 -3.25
C ILE A 104 7.65 0.88 -2.70
N VAL A 105 6.44 1.04 -2.18
CA VAL A 105 5.91 2.35 -1.75
C VAL A 105 6.64 2.86 -0.51
N VAL A 106 6.89 2.00 0.49
CA VAL A 106 7.55 2.39 1.75
C VAL A 106 8.90 3.09 1.53
N PRO A 107 9.87 2.52 0.79
CA PRO A 107 11.16 3.17 0.58
C PRO A 107 11.05 4.45 -0.24
N ILE A 108 10.13 4.52 -1.22
CA ILE A 108 9.90 5.75 -2.01
C ILE A 108 9.41 6.89 -1.12
N CYS A 109 8.39 6.62 -0.31
CA CYS A 109 7.81 7.60 0.60
C CYS A 109 8.81 7.99 1.71
N GLY A 110 9.56 7.03 2.24
CA GLY A 110 10.62 7.28 3.22
C GLY A 110 11.73 8.16 2.66
N TYR A 111 12.27 7.83 1.49
CA TYR A 111 13.27 8.63 0.80
C TYR A 111 12.77 10.06 0.55
N SER A 112 11.55 10.20 0.03
CA SER A 112 10.96 11.50 -0.29
C SER A 112 10.72 12.35 0.96
N PHE A 113 10.33 11.73 2.07
CA PHE A 113 10.18 12.41 3.37
C PHE A 113 11.50 13.03 3.85
N PHE A 114 12.61 12.29 3.75
CA PHE A 114 13.93 12.80 4.14
C PHE A 114 14.41 13.92 3.23
N GLN A 115 14.21 13.81 1.91
CA GLN A 115 14.59 14.89 0.98
C GLN A 115 13.84 16.20 1.22
N LEU A 116 12.54 16.14 1.55
CA LEU A 116 11.78 17.34 1.90
C LEU A 116 12.28 17.99 3.20
N ARG A 117 12.98 17.26 4.07
CA ARG A 117 13.55 17.79 5.33
C ARG A 117 14.81 18.63 5.09
N GLU A 118 15.52 18.38 4.00
CA GLU A 118 16.78 19.04 3.66
C GLU A 118 16.58 20.36 2.89
N VAL A 119 15.35 20.67 2.47
CA VAL A 119 15.01 21.98 1.89
C VAL A 119 14.62 22.94 3.03
N PRO A 120 15.44 23.98 3.32
CA PRO A 120 15.19 24.94 4.40
C PRO A 120 13.99 25.85 4.15
#